data_AF-A0A942AUP1-F1
#
_entry.id   AF-A0A942AUP1-F1
#
_cell.length_a   1.000
_cell.length_b   1.000
_cell.length_c   1.000
_cell.angle_alpha   90.00
_cell.angle_beta   90.00
_cell.angle_gamma   90.00
#
_symmetry.space_group_name_H-M   'P 1'
#
loop_
_entity.id
_entity.type
_entity.pdbx_description
1 polymer ?
#
loop_
_entity_poly.entity_id
_entity_poly.type
_entity_poly.pdbx_seq_one_letter_code
_entity_poly.pdbx_strand_id
1 'polypeptide(L)'
;MKKIRNLLFVVCLLISLGVFTSCKKKVETSGTGYGIVHKDYVGVASIKVKDEKVTSLSFEEVYLPENWAQVSDSIDENLYFKATGSHGELTLAKYLVIGDKNFTGSVDSDNAPVYSAEGITNLKTWINTSEDNAKWYATNVLDGKAKVSDAQFKDVTFDYYGKTTGFTKSATNYWPAGSVGLGWKKNMEELANTLVGSKMNFDETKIVLDENSKTWKFDQIQSKATLVDAKDYYQVAKRAYNAATKK
;
A
#
# COMPACT_ATOMS: atom_id res chain seq x y z
N MET A 1 -60.60 34.13 -30.67
CA MET A 1 -59.21 33.69 -30.90
C MET A 1 -58.18 34.35 -29.95
N LYS A 2 -58.39 34.32 -28.63
CA LYS A 2 -57.46 34.94 -27.65
C LYS A 2 -56.97 33.99 -26.54
N LYS A 3 -57.56 32.79 -26.42
CA LYS A 3 -57.24 31.82 -25.35
C LYS A 3 -56.23 30.74 -25.74
N ILE A 4 -55.91 30.58 -27.03
CA ILE A 4 -54.99 29.53 -27.52
C ILE A 4 -53.53 30.02 -27.60
N ARG A 5 -53.28 31.35 -27.62
CA ARG A 5 -51.93 31.92 -27.70
C ARG A 5 -51.13 31.87 -26.40
N ASN A 6 -51.79 31.73 -25.24
CA ASN A 6 -51.10 31.67 -23.95
C ASN A 6 -50.67 30.26 -23.53
N LEU A 7 -51.16 29.21 -24.21
CA LEU A 7 -50.80 27.83 -23.86
C LEU A 7 -49.50 27.39 -24.57
N LEU A 8 -49.19 27.94 -25.74
CA LEU A 8 -47.94 27.64 -26.46
C LEU A 8 -46.70 28.24 -25.79
N PHE A 9 -46.84 29.38 -25.11
CA PHE A 9 -45.72 30.07 -24.46
C PHE A 9 -45.30 29.41 -23.14
N VAL A 10 -46.22 28.71 -22.47
CA VAL A 10 -45.93 28.02 -21.20
C VAL A 10 -45.26 26.66 -21.45
N VAL A 11 -45.57 25.99 -22.56
CA VAL A 11 -44.97 24.70 -22.92
C VAL A 11 -43.53 24.85 -23.43
N CYS A 12 -43.19 25.95 -24.12
CA CYS A 12 -41.81 26.22 -24.52
C CYS A 12 -40.89 26.63 -23.35
N LEU A 13 -41.45 27.18 -22.26
CA LEU A 13 -40.66 27.58 -21.08
C LEU A 13 -40.36 26.40 -20.14
N LEU A 14 -41.17 25.34 -20.17
CA LEU A 14 -40.95 24.13 -19.36
C LEU A 14 -39.95 23.15 -19.98
N ILE A 15 -39.67 23.27 -21.29
CA ILE A 15 -38.65 22.44 -21.97
C ILE A 15 -37.24 23.07 -21.85
N SER A 16 -37.12 24.37 -21.56
CA SER A 16 -35.82 25.03 -21.37
C SER A 16 -35.23 24.88 -19.96
N LEU A 17 -35.99 24.33 -19.00
CA LEU A 17 -35.52 24.05 -17.62
C LEU A 17 -35.01 22.60 -17.42
N GLY A 18 -35.12 21.75 -18.45
CA GLY A 18 -34.80 20.31 -18.35
C GLY A 18 -33.38 19.89 -18.75
N VAL A 19 -32.52 20.83 -19.16
CA VAL A 19 -31.12 20.52 -19.53
C VAL A 19 -30.15 21.35 -18.70
N PHE A 20 -30.36 21.37 -17.38
CA PHE A 20 -29.18 21.38 -16.51
C PHE A 20 -28.58 19.98 -16.57
N THR A 21 -27.89 19.67 -17.68
CA THR A 21 -26.75 18.78 -17.58
C THR A 21 -25.84 19.48 -16.59
N SER A 22 -25.95 19.05 -15.34
CA SER A 22 -24.95 19.31 -14.33
C SER A 22 -23.65 18.75 -14.90
N CYS A 23 -22.95 19.55 -15.71
CA CYS A 23 -21.52 19.49 -15.89
C CYS A 23 -20.94 19.72 -14.50
N LYS A 24 -21.04 18.69 -13.63
CA LYS A 24 -20.24 18.61 -12.42
C LYS A 24 -18.83 18.84 -12.93
N LYS A 25 -18.25 19.99 -12.59
CA LYS A 25 -16.86 20.29 -12.88
C LYS A 25 -16.11 19.04 -12.45
N LYS A 26 -15.43 18.41 -13.42
CA LYS A 26 -14.76 17.13 -13.21
C LYS A 26 -13.52 17.39 -12.37
N VAL A 27 -13.73 17.51 -11.07
CA VAL A 27 -12.71 17.75 -10.06
C VAL A 27 -11.86 16.50 -9.97
N GLU A 28 -10.55 16.68 -9.99
CA GLU A 28 -9.60 15.62 -9.70
C GLU A 28 -9.70 15.26 -8.22
N THR A 29 -9.90 13.98 -7.92
CA THR A 29 -9.96 13.46 -6.56
C THR A 29 -8.75 12.58 -6.29
N SER A 30 -8.38 12.46 -5.02
CA SER A 30 -7.26 11.64 -4.57
C SER A 30 -7.75 10.53 -3.65
N GLY A 31 -7.04 9.41 -3.65
CA GLY A 31 -7.29 8.30 -2.73
C GLY A 31 -5.99 7.57 -2.40
N THR A 32 -5.96 6.95 -1.22
CA THR A 32 -4.86 6.10 -0.80
C THR A 32 -5.42 4.74 -0.43
N GLY A 33 -4.82 3.69 -0.96
CA GLY A 33 -5.17 2.30 -0.69
C GLY A 33 -4.04 1.60 0.04
N TYR A 34 -4.40 0.63 0.88
CA TYR A 34 -3.46 -0.11 1.72
C TYR A 34 -3.67 -1.63 1.58
N GLY A 35 -2.63 -2.41 1.87
CA GLY A 35 -2.74 -3.86 2.04
C GLY A 35 -1.41 -4.59 1.92
N ILE A 36 -1.40 -5.89 2.24
CA ILE A 36 -0.18 -6.69 2.10
C ILE A 36 0.18 -6.88 0.62
N VAL A 37 1.47 -6.73 0.33
CA VAL A 37 2.10 -7.03 -0.97
C VAL A 37 3.34 -7.89 -0.75
N HIS A 38 3.63 -8.81 -1.67
CA HIS A 38 4.77 -9.73 -1.57
C HIS A 38 4.80 -10.49 -0.23
N LYS A 39 3.64 -10.72 0.38
CA LYS A 39 3.41 -11.39 1.68
C LYS A 39 4.02 -10.73 2.93
N ASP A 40 5.01 -9.86 2.76
CA ASP A 40 5.90 -9.41 3.85
C ASP A 40 5.96 -7.88 4.00
N TYR A 41 5.20 -7.11 3.21
CA TYR A 41 5.19 -5.64 3.27
C TYR A 41 3.77 -5.09 3.22
N VAL A 42 3.58 -3.89 3.77
CA VAL A 42 2.35 -3.14 3.55
C VAL A 42 2.54 -2.21 2.36
N GLY A 43 1.91 -2.55 1.23
CA GLY A 43 1.84 -1.70 0.06
C GLY A 43 0.91 -0.51 0.31
N VAL A 44 1.35 0.66 -0.13
CA VAL A 44 0.61 1.92 -0.09
C VAL A 44 0.52 2.45 -1.52
N ALA A 45 -0.69 2.55 -2.07
CA ALA A 45 -0.91 3.14 -3.39
C ALA A 45 -1.57 4.51 -3.22
N SER A 46 -0.96 5.56 -3.78
CA SER A 46 -1.55 6.89 -3.84
C SER A 46 -1.98 7.21 -5.26
N ILE A 47 -3.26 7.51 -5.44
CA ILE A 47 -3.86 7.70 -6.77
C ILE A 47 -4.55 9.05 -6.88
N LYS A 48 -4.53 9.61 -8.10
CA LYS A 48 -5.40 10.70 -8.50
C LYS A 48 -6.29 10.26 -9.65
N VAL A 49 -7.55 10.68 -9.62
CA VAL A 49 -8.58 10.30 -10.57
C VAL A 49 -9.29 11.53 -11.09
N LYS A 50 -9.42 11.61 -12.41
CA LYS A 50 -10.23 12.60 -13.11
C LYS A 50 -11.00 11.88 -14.21
N ASP A 51 -12.29 12.15 -14.33
CA ASP A 51 -13.15 11.50 -15.34
C ASP A 51 -13.17 9.98 -15.24
N GLU A 52 -13.16 9.45 -14.01
CA GLU A 52 -13.08 8.01 -13.71
C GLU A 52 -11.79 7.38 -14.26
N LYS A 53 -10.81 8.18 -14.67
CA LYS A 53 -9.53 7.71 -15.17
C LYS A 53 -8.42 8.10 -14.23
N VAL A 54 -7.50 7.17 -14.03
CA VAL A 54 -6.26 7.43 -13.28
C VAL A 54 -5.44 8.50 -13.99
N THR A 55 -5.11 9.59 -13.30
CA THR A 55 -4.23 10.65 -13.81
C THR A 55 -2.81 10.53 -13.29
N SER A 56 -2.65 10.02 -12.06
CA SER A 56 -1.36 9.65 -11.49
C SER A 56 -1.52 8.50 -10.50
N LEU A 57 -0.50 7.67 -10.39
CA LEU A 57 -0.41 6.60 -9.42
C LEU A 57 1.04 6.51 -8.92
N SER A 58 1.22 6.31 -7.63
CA SER A 58 2.52 5.95 -7.05
C SER A 58 2.33 4.83 -6.03
N PHE A 59 3.40 4.06 -5.83
CA PHE A 59 3.46 2.99 -4.86
C PHE A 59 4.58 3.25 -3.86
N GLU A 60 4.36 2.84 -2.63
CA GLU A 60 5.37 2.70 -1.60
C GLU A 60 5.16 1.36 -0.90
N GLU A 61 6.22 0.85 -0.28
CA GLU A 61 6.12 -0.27 0.64
C GLU A 61 6.64 0.12 2.02
N VAL A 62 5.81 -0.14 3.03
CA VAL A 62 6.17 -0.01 4.42
C VAL A 62 6.64 -1.37 4.93
N TYR A 63 7.84 -1.38 5.49
CA TYR A 63 8.46 -2.55 6.07
C TYR A 63 7.68 -3.07 7.28
N LEU A 64 7.55 -4.40 7.38
CA LEU A 64 7.16 -5.08 8.62
C LEU A 64 8.35 -5.15 9.61
N PRO A 65 8.12 -5.40 10.91
CA PRO A 65 9.18 -5.40 11.91
C PRO A 65 10.37 -6.33 11.61
N GLU A 66 10.13 -7.40 10.87
CA GLU A 66 11.18 -8.32 10.39
C GLU A 66 12.30 -7.61 9.62
N ASN A 67 12.03 -6.43 9.06
CA ASN A 67 13.00 -5.64 8.29
C ASN A 67 13.60 -4.48 9.09
N TRP A 68 12.80 -3.74 9.85
CA TRP A 68 13.25 -2.51 10.52
C TRP A 68 13.65 -2.69 11.98
N ALA A 69 13.24 -3.79 12.62
CA ALA A 69 13.53 -4.08 14.03
C ALA A 69 14.71 -5.05 14.22
N GLN A 70 15.54 -5.26 13.19
CA GLN A 70 16.74 -6.08 13.32
C GLN A 70 17.82 -5.35 14.13
N VAL A 71 18.36 -6.03 15.13
CA VAL A 71 19.34 -5.50 16.07
C VAL A 71 20.58 -6.37 16.10
N SER A 72 21.71 -5.79 16.49
CA SER A 72 22.96 -6.51 16.76
C SER A 72 22.77 -7.45 17.95
N ASP A 73 23.45 -8.59 17.94
CA ASP A 73 23.50 -9.55 19.05
C ASP A 73 24.37 -9.05 20.22
N SER A 74 25.00 -7.87 20.08
CA SER A 74 25.78 -7.20 21.11
C SER A 74 24.95 -6.51 22.20
N ILE A 75 23.63 -6.47 22.06
CA ILE A 75 22.72 -5.90 23.08
C ILE A 75 22.34 -6.95 24.14
N ASP A 76 21.67 -6.51 25.22
CA ASP A 76 21.14 -7.41 26.25
C ASP A 76 20.23 -8.50 25.64
N GLU A 77 20.52 -9.77 25.95
CA GLU A 77 19.80 -10.94 25.48
C GLU A 77 18.31 -10.95 25.84
N ASN A 78 17.91 -10.21 26.87
CA ASN A 78 16.51 -10.06 27.25
C ASN A 78 15.74 -9.08 26.35
N LEU A 79 16.44 -8.29 25.54
CA LEU A 79 15.88 -7.27 24.65
C LEU A 79 15.78 -7.71 23.20
N TYR A 80 16.25 -8.92 22.85
CA TYR A 80 16.03 -9.51 21.53
C TYR A 80 15.47 -10.92 21.59
N PHE A 81 15.07 -11.41 20.43
CA PHE A 81 14.80 -12.82 20.19
C PHE A 81 15.30 -13.20 18.79
N LYS A 82 15.55 -14.50 18.59
CA LYS A 82 15.95 -15.04 17.30
C LYS A 82 14.74 -15.65 16.60
N ALA A 83 14.65 -15.43 15.29
CA ALA A 83 13.58 -15.96 14.46
C ALA A 83 14.12 -16.37 13.08
N THR A 84 13.37 -17.19 12.35
CA THR A 84 13.67 -17.56 10.97
C THR A 84 12.95 -16.62 10.02
N GLY A 85 13.70 -15.87 9.21
CA GLY A 85 13.18 -15.07 8.10
C GLY A 85 13.41 -15.73 6.74
N SER A 86 12.94 -15.09 5.68
CA SER A 86 13.06 -15.57 4.29
C SER A 86 14.49 -15.77 3.78
N HIS A 87 15.48 -15.20 4.47
CA HIS A 87 16.90 -15.25 4.10
C HIS A 87 17.82 -15.83 5.18
N GLY A 88 17.26 -16.43 6.24
CA GLY A 88 18.04 -17.02 7.34
C GLY A 88 17.59 -16.54 8.72
N GLU A 89 18.44 -16.78 9.72
CA GLU A 89 18.20 -16.33 11.10
C GLU A 89 18.21 -14.80 11.18
N LEU A 90 17.26 -14.26 11.95
CA LEU A 90 17.11 -12.84 12.27
C LEU A 90 17.29 -12.65 13.78
N THR A 91 18.04 -11.61 14.17
CA THR A 91 18.08 -11.10 15.55
C THR A 91 17.19 -9.87 15.61
N LEU A 92 16.07 -9.97 16.32
CA LEU A 92 15.01 -8.96 16.32
C LEU A 92 14.78 -8.36 17.71
N ALA A 93 14.57 -7.05 17.77
CA ALA A 93 14.19 -6.35 19.01
C ALA A 93 12.88 -6.93 19.57
N LYS A 94 12.88 -7.26 20.85
CA LYS A 94 11.76 -7.96 21.48
C LYS A 94 10.56 -7.05 21.77
N TYR A 95 10.76 -5.76 22.02
CA TYR A 95 9.68 -4.85 22.38
C TYR A 95 9.59 -3.70 21.39
N LEU A 96 8.40 -3.49 20.84
CA LEU A 96 8.14 -2.41 19.90
C LEU A 96 6.99 -1.54 20.39
N VAL A 97 7.05 -0.26 20.05
CA VAL A 97 5.91 0.65 20.13
C VAL A 97 5.54 1.04 18.70
N ILE A 98 4.26 0.88 18.34
CA ILE A 98 3.72 1.30 17.05
C ILE A 98 2.41 2.02 17.31
N GLY A 99 2.41 3.34 17.08
CA GLY A 99 1.27 4.19 17.41
C GLY A 99 0.95 4.15 18.90
N ASP A 100 -0.27 3.74 19.22
CA ASP A 100 -0.79 3.58 20.57
C ASP A 100 -0.58 2.17 21.16
N LYS A 101 0.14 1.28 20.47
CA LYS A 101 0.25 -0.14 20.83
C LYS A 101 1.67 -0.56 21.17
N ASN A 102 1.73 -1.39 22.21
CA ASN A 102 2.95 -1.99 22.75
C ASN A 102 2.99 -3.47 22.34
N PHE A 103 3.99 -3.86 21.56
CA PHE A 103 4.13 -5.20 21.01
C PHE A 103 5.29 -5.96 21.66
N THR A 104 5.08 -7.25 21.94
CA THR A 104 6.11 -8.18 22.38
C THR A 104 6.34 -9.25 21.31
N GLY A 105 7.62 -9.42 20.97
CA GLY A 105 8.14 -10.35 20.00
C GLY A 105 8.33 -11.76 20.57
N SER A 106 7.98 -12.75 19.77
CA SER A 106 8.17 -14.18 20.00
C SER A 106 8.29 -14.89 18.64
N VAL A 107 8.34 -16.22 18.66
CA VAL A 107 8.26 -17.04 17.46
C VAL A 107 7.03 -17.93 17.46
N ASP A 108 6.53 -18.29 16.27
CA ASP A 108 5.52 -19.33 16.11
C ASP A 108 6.14 -20.74 16.01
N SER A 109 5.32 -21.74 15.64
CA SER A 109 5.74 -23.14 15.50
C SER A 109 6.78 -23.37 14.41
N ASP A 110 6.87 -22.46 13.42
CA ASP A 110 7.81 -22.54 12.30
C ASP A 110 9.06 -21.69 12.57
N ASN A 111 9.21 -21.20 13.80
CA ASN A 111 10.20 -20.20 14.22
C ASN A 111 10.06 -18.84 13.50
N ALA A 112 8.93 -18.55 12.84
CA ALA A 112 8.72 -17.27 12.19
C ALA A 112 8.44 -16.18 13.24
N PRO A 113 8.87 -14.92 12.99
CA PRO A 113 8.69 -13.84 13.95
C PRO A 113 7.21 -13.45 14.12
N VAL A 114 6.78 -13.34 15.37
CA VAL A 114 5.45 -12.90 15.76
C VAL A 114 5.55 -11.74 16.72
N TYR A 115 4.81 -10.68 16.45
CA TYR A 115 4.61 -9.56 17.38
C TYR A 115 3.16 -9.55 17.84
N SER A 116 2.96 -9.61 19.16
CA SER A 116 1.63 -9.62 19.79
C SER A 116 1.44 -8.39 20.67
N ALA A 117 0.20 -7.92 20.78
CA ALA A 117 -0.22 -6.82 21.65
C ALA A 117 -1.63 -7.11 22.18
N GLU A 118 -2.16 -6.25 23.06
CA GLU A 118 -3.54 -6.37 23.51
C GLU A 118 -4.52 -6.39 22.31
N GLY A 119 -5.32 -7.46 22.21
CA GLY A 119 -6.25 -7.67 21.11
C GLY A 119 -5.61 -8.08 19.77
N ILE A 120 -4.29 -8.28 19.70
CA ILE A 120 -3.56 -8.66 18.48
C ILE A 120 -2.64 -9.83 18.79
N THR A 121 -2.98 -11.03 18.34
CA THR A 121 -2.15 -12.23 18.56
C THR A 121 -0.94 -12.30 17.64
N ASN A 122 -1.08 -11.83 16.41
CA ASN A 122 0.00 -11.74 15.43
C ASN A 122 -0.21 -10.50 14.56
N LEU A 123 0.71 -9.54 14.65
CA LEU A 123 0.67 -8.27 13.93
C LEU A 123 0.55 -8.45 12.40
N LYS A 124 1.36 -9.34 11.80
CA LYS A 124 1.35 -9.57 10.35
C LYS A 124 0.01 -10.14 9.89
N THR A 125 -0.51 -11.12 10.61
CA THR A 125 -1.85 -11.68 10.34
C THR A 125 -2.92 -10.61 10.51
N TRP A 126 -2.88 -9.83 11.60
CA TRP A 126 -3.84 -8.78 11.91
C TRP A 126 -3.87 -7.67 10.86
N ILE A 127 -2.70 -7.21 10.40
CA ILE A 127 -2.57 -6.29 9.26
C ILE A 127 -3.27 -6.86 8.01
N ASN A 128 -3.11 -8.15 7.74
CA ASN A 128 -3.68 -8.78 6.55
C ASN A 128 -5.21 -9.01 6.63
N THR A 129 -5.83 -8.87 7.81
CA THR A 129 -7.28 -9.09 7.96
C THR A 129 -8.16 -7.97 7.39
N SER A 130 -7.67 -6.73 7.32
CA SER A 130 -8.45 -5.61 6.80
C SER A 130 -7.58 -4.48 6.28
N GLU A 131 -8.11 -3.70 5.34
CA GLU A 131 -7.45 -2.48 4.85
C GLU A 131 -7.27 -1.44 5.96
N ASP A 132 -8.22 -1.35 6.92
CA ASP A 132 -8.12 -0.40 8.03
C ASP A 132 -6.94 -0.71 8.96
N ASN A 133 -6.66 -1.99 9.22
CA ASN A 133 -5.49 -2.41 10.01
C ASN A 133 -4.18 -2.12 9.26
N ALA A 134 -4.14 -2.42 7.95
CA ALA A 134 -2.99 -2.09 7.11
C ALA A 134 -2.75 -0.58 7.04
N LYS A 135 -3.81 0.22 6.93
CA LYS A 135 -3.77 1.68 6.98
C LYS A 135 -3.25 2.17 8.33
N TRP A 136 -3.78 1.66 9.44
CA TRP A 136 -3.31 2.03 10.78
C TRP A 136 -1.81 1.76 10.94
N TYR A 137 -1.34 0.59 10.51
CA TYR A 137 0.07 0.24 10.58
C TYR A 137 0.93 1.18 9.74
N ALA A 138 0.63 1.28 8.44
CA ALA A 138 1.41 2.10 7.51
C ALA A 138 1.45 3.56 7.95
N THR A 139 0.32 4.11 8.41
CA THR A 139 0.25 5.50 8.86
C THR A 139 1.11 5.74 10.08
N ASN A 140 1.03 4.89 11.11
CA ASN A 140 1.85 5.07 12.32
C ASN A 140 3.35 4.93 12.04
N VAL A 141 3.74 4.00 11.16
CA VAL A 141 5.13 3.83 10.77
C VAL A 141 5.65 5.03 9.98
N LEU A 142 4.89 5.49 8.97
CA LEU A 142 5.27 6.64 8.14
C LEU A 142 5.28 7.97 8.93
N ASP A 143 4.43 8.09 9.95
CA ASP A 143 4.40 9.24 10.88
C ASP A 143 5.55 9.21 11.91
N GLY A 144 6.44 8.22 11.89
CA GLY A 144 7.53 8.08 12.85
C GLY A 144 7.06 7.67 14.25
N LYS A 145 5.87 7.07 14.38
CA LYS A 145 5.32 6.55 15.65
C LYS A 145 5.65 5.08 15.86
N ALA A 146 6.58 4.52 15.08
CA ALA A 146 7.11 3.17 15.23
C ALA A 146 8.54 3.22 15.75
N LYS A 147 8.84 2.41 16.77
CA LYS A 147 10.16 2.33 17.39
C LYS A 147 10.38 1.00 18.11
N VAL A 148 11.64 0.63 18.24
CA VAL A 148 12.12 -0.38 19.19
C VAL A 148 12.13 0.22 20.60
N SER A 149 11.96 -0.61 21.62
CA SER A 149 11.83 -0.18 23.02
C SER A 149 12.36 -1.23 24.00
N ASP A 150 12.43 -0.87 25.29
CA ASP A 150 12.72 -1.80 26.37
C ASP A 150 11.46 -2.56 26.84
N ALA A 151 11.63 -3.43 27.84
CA ALA A 151 10.51 -4.18 28.43
C ALA A 151 9.45 -3.30 29.13
N GLN A 152 9.72 -2.01 29.32
CA GLN A 152 8.79 -1.02 29.85
C GLN A 152 8.24 -0.10 28.74
N PHE A 153 8.50 -0.42 27.48
CA PHE A 153 8.09 0.33 26.28
C PHE A 153 8.62 1.77 26.25
N LYS A 154 9.80 1.99 26.83
CA LYS A 154 10.52 3.27 26.77
C LYS A 154 11.56 3.26 25.66
N ASP A 155 11.96 4.47 25.27
CA ASP A 155 13.00 4.67 24.28
C ASP A 155 14.33 4.16 24.81
N VAL A 156 15.03 3.44 23.95
CA VAL A 156 16.36 2.90 24.22
C VAL A 156 17.18 2.98 22.94
N THR A 157 18.47 3.21 23.12
CA THR A 157 19.43 3.18 22.02
C THR A 157 19.76 1.72 21.72
N PHE A 158 19.45 1.29 20.50
CA PHE A 158 19.85 -0.02 20.01
C PHE A 158 20.92 0.13 18.93
N ASP A 159 21.86 -0.81 18.92
CA ASP A 159 22.73 -1.05 17.78
C ASP A 159 21.94 -1.85 16.75
N TYR A 160 21.51 -1.21 15.66
CA TYR A 160 20.77 -1.87 14.59
C TYR A 160 21.67 -2.78 13.76
N TYR A 161 21.11 -3.88 13.27
CA TYR A 161 21.81 -4.77 12.34
C TYR A 161 21.89 -4.11 10.96
N GLY A 162 23.10 -3.90 10.47
CA GLY A 162 23.34 -3.18 9.21
C GLY A 162 23.13 -1.66 9.33
N LYS A 163 23.67 -0.90 8.36
CA LYS A 163 23.62 0.58 8.37
C LYS A 163 22.35 1.16 7.72
N THR A 164 21.46 0.32 7.20
CA THR A 164 20.27 0.78 6.46
C THR A 164 19.13 1.05 7.44
N THR A 165 19.02 2.30 7.88
CA THR A 165 17.92 2.75 8.74
C THR A 165 16.81 3.32 7.86
N GLY A 166 15.59 2.83 8.02
CA GLY A 166 14.44 3.31 7.26
C GLY A 166 13.25 2.36 7.32
N PHE A 167 12.05 2.90 7.14
CA PHE A 167 10.81 2.14 7.22
C PHE A 167 10.19 1.81 5.86
N THR A 168 10.76 2.31 4.76
CA THR A 168 10.23 2.07 3.43
C THR A 168 11.31 1.68 2.43
N LYS A 169 10.90 0.96 1.38
CA LYS A 169 11.81 0.59 0.28
C LYS A 169 12.38 1.80 -0.44
N SER A 170 11.62 2.88 -0.57
CA SER A 170 12.15 4.12 -1.14
C SER A 170 13.21 4.77 -0.25
N ALA A 171 12.98 4.80 1.07
CA ALA A 171 13.90 5.42 2.04
C ALA A 171 15.24 4.68 2.13
N THR A 172 15.25 3.36 1.93
CA THR A 172 16.44 2.52 2.01
C THR A 172 17.12 2.26 0.66
N ASN A 173 16.60 2.84 -0.43
CA ASN A 173 17.06 2.56 -1.80
C ASN A 173 17.07 1.05 -2.11
N TYR A 174 16.03 0.35 -1.68
CA TYR A 174 15.92 -1.10 -1.85
C TYR A 174 15.92 -1.50 -3.33
N TRP A 175 16.72 -2.53 -3.66
CA TRP A 175 16.90 -3.07 -5.01
C TRP A 175 17.11 -1.97 -6.06
N PRO A 176 18.28 -1.30 -6.05
CA PRO A 176 18.54 -0.18 -6.95
C PRO A 176 18.61 -0.63 -8.41
N ALA A 177 18.34 0.32 -9.31
CA ALA A 177 18.40 0.07 -10.75
C ALA A 177 19.80 -0.41 -11.17
N GLY A 178 19.86 -1.42 -12.04
CA GLY A 178 21.12 -1.96 -12.57
C GLY A 178 21.77 -3.05 -11.71
N SER A 179 21.28 -3.35 -10.49
CA SER A 179 21.78 -4.49 -9.71
C SER A 179 21.34 -5.82 -10.32
N VAL A 180 20.04 -6.01 -10.51
CA VAL A 180 19.41 -7.15 -11.21
C VAL A 180 18.10 -6.64 -11.79
N GLY A 181 17.81 -6.82 -13.07
CA GLY A 181 16.57 -6.33 -13.67
C GLY A 181 16.38 -4.81 -13.52
N LEU A 182 15.12 -4.36 -13.41
CA LEU A 182 14.77 -2.93 -13.36
C LEU A 182 15.05 -2.26 -12.00
N GLY A 183 15.20 -3.04 -10.92
CA GLY A 183 15.15 -2.51 -9.57
C GLY A 183 13.71 -2.25 -9.10
N TRP A 184 13.52 -2.04 -7.79
CA TRP A 184 12.17 -1.91 -7.21
C TRP A 184 11.48 -0.63 -7.69
N LYS A 185 12.16 0.52 -7.57
CA LYS A 185 11.59 1.82 -7.91
C LYS A 185 11.11 1.87 -9.37
N LYS A 186 11.93 1.41 -10.31
CA LYS A 186 11.58 1.42 -11.73
C LYS A 186 10.43 0.45 -12.04
N ASN A 187 10.38 -0.69 -11.35
CA ASN A 187 9.23 -1.60 -11.43
C ASN A 187 7.93 -0.92 -11.01
N MET A 188 7.93 -0.17 -9.90
CA MET A 188 6.77 0.59 -9.45
C MET A 188 6.35 1.67 -10.45
N GLU A 189 7.31 2.38 -11.05
CA GLU A 189 7.05 3.38 -12.09
C GLU A 189 6.40 2.76 -13.33
N GLU A 190 6.93 1.65 -13.85
CA GLU A 190 6.37 0.99 -15.03
C GLU A 190 4.97 0.42 -14.76
N LEU A 191 4.74 -0.11 -13.56
CA LEU A 191 3.42 -0.57 -13.14
C LEU A 191 2.43 0.60 -13.04
N ALA A 192 2.83 1.71 -12.40
CA ALA A 192 2.00 2.91 -12.31
C ALA A 192 1.65 3.46 -13.70
N ASN A 193 2.63 3.58 -14.59
CA ASN A 193 2.44 4.05 -15.96
C ASN A 193 1.47 3.16 -16.75
N THR A 194 1.48 1.85 -16.51
CA THR A 194 0.56 0.89 -17.15
C THR A 194 -0.90 1.17 -16.77
N LEU A 195 -1.15 1.64 -15.55
CA LEU A 195 -2.48 1.84 -14.99
C LEU A 195 -3.03 3.26 -15.21
N VAL A 196 -2.17 4.23 -15.55
CA VAL A 196 -2.59 5.60 -15.91
C VAL A 196 -3.52 5.57 -17.13
N GLY A 197 -4.60 6.34 -17.06
CA GLY A 197 -5.65 6.39 -18.08
C GLY A 197 -6.72 5.29 -17.98
N SER A 198 -6.49 4.27 -17.15
CA SER A 198 -7.47 3.20 -16.91
C SER A 198 -8.57 3.63 -15.93
N LYS A 199 -9.65 2.85 -15.88
CA LYS A 199 -10.70 2.95 -14.84
C LYS A 199 -10.52 1.94 -13.70
N MET A 200 -9.34 1.31 -13.60
CA MET A 200 -9.04 0.27 -12.60
C MET A 200 -10.07 -0.87 -12.53
N ASN A 201 -10.66 -1.21 -13.68
CA ASN A 201 -11.69 -2.24 -13.85
C ASN A 201 -11.19 -3.43 -14.68
N PHE A 202 -9.88 -3.68 -14.69
CA PHE A 202 -9.31 -4.83 -15.36
C PHE A 202 -9.84 -6.13 -14.73
N ASP A 203 -10.07 -7.13 -15.58
CA ASP A 203 -10.37 -8.49 -15.17
C ASP A 203 -9.11 -9.11 -14.56
N GLU A 204 -9.17 -9.36 -13.25
CA GLU A 204 -8.03 -9.87 -12.46
C GLU A 204 -7.57 -11.25 -12.91
N THR A 205 -8.45 -12.04 -13.54
CA THR A 205 -8.09 -13.34 -14.12
C THR A 205 -7.22 -13.20 -15.37
N LYS A 206 -7.27 -12.03 -16.03
CA LYS A 206 -6.46 -11.67 -17.20
C LYS A 206 -5.21 -10.87 -16.85
N ILE A 207 -4.99 -10.59 -15.56
CA ILE A 207 -3.71 -10.07 -15.10
C ILE A 207 -2.77 -11.27 -15.02
N VAL A 208 -1.85 -11.40 -15.98
CA VAL A 208 -1.00 -12.59 -16.12
C VAL A 208 0.45 -12.22 -16.40
N LEU A 209 1.38 -13.02 -15.90
CA LEU A 209 2.78 -12.94 -16.26
C LEU A 209 2.96 -13.55 -17.65
N ASP A 210 3.53 -12.79 -18.58
CA ASP A 210 3.99 -13.31 -19.85
C ASP A 210 5.34 -14.00 -19.64
N GLU A 211 5.36 -15.33 -19.77
CA GLU A 211 6.54 -16.15 -19.48
C GLU A 211 7.72 -15.92 -20.44
N ASN A 212 7.48 -15.37 -21.64
CA ASN A 212 8.53 -15.13 -22.62
C ASN A 212 9.26 -13.82 -22.32
N SER A 213 8.50 -12.76 -22.04
CA SER A 213 9.02 -11.43 -21.77
C SER A 213 9.31 -11.17 -20.29
N LYS A 214 8.82 -12.05 -19.39
CA LYS A 214 8.84 -11.88 -17.93
C LYS A 214 8.24 -10.54 -17.49
N THR A 215 7.18 -10.11 -18.18
CA THR A 215 6.44 -8.87 -17.87
C THR A 215 4.94 -9.13 -17.78
N TRP A 216 4.20 -8.21 -17.16
CA TRP A 216 2.78 -8.40 -16.88
C TRP A 216 1.85 -7.88 -17.97
N LYS A 217 0.81 -8.65 -18.28
CA LYS A 217 -0.32 -8.21 -19.10
C LYS A 217 -1.48 -7.80 -18.21
N PHE A 218 -2.04 -6.63 -18.48
CA PHE A 218 -3.27 -6.10 -17.90
C PHE A 218 -4.32 -6.04 -19.01
N ASP A 219 -5.05 -7.13 -19.20
CA ASP A 219 -5.91 -7.34 -20.37
C ASP A 219 -5.12 -7.19 -21.69
N GLN A 220 -5.37 -6.14 -22.48
CA GLN A 220 -4.67 -5.88 -23.75
C GLN A 220 -3.39 -5.04 -23.59
N ILE A 221 -3.06 -4.58 -22.37
CA ILE A 221 -1.94 -3.68 -22.12
C ILE A 221 -0.75 -4.49 -21.58
N GLN A 222 0.37 -4.47 -22.29
CA GLN A 222 1.63 -5.02 -21.81
C GLN A 222 2.35 -3.99 -20.91
N SER A 223 2.53 -4.33 -19.64
CA SER A 223 3.41 -3.61 -18.74
C SER A 223 4.87 -3.87 -19.07
N LYS A 224 5.75 -2.93 -18.73
CA LYS A 224 7.20 -3.16 -18.71
C LYS A 224 7.71 -3.64 -17.35
N ALA A 225 6.84 -3.71 -16.34
CA ALA A 225 7.22 -4.14 -15.01
C ALA A 225 7.49 -5.66 -14.99
N THR A 226 8.55 -6.07 -14.30
CA THR A 226 9.08 -7.44 -14.23
C THR A 226 9.00 -8.05 -12.83
N LEU A 227 8.51 -7.32 -11.83
CA LEU A 227 8.32 -7.80 -10.47
C LEU A 227 7.31 -8.97 -10.42
N VAL A 228 7.41 -9.88 -9.45
CA VAL A 228 6.51 -11.06 -9.39
C VAL A 228 5.16 -10.80 -8.73
N ASP A 229 4.99 -9.65 -8.05
CA ASP A 229 3.81 -9.38 -7.22
C ASP A 229 2.87 -8.32 -7.82
N ALA A 230 2.93 -8.07 -9.13
CA ALA A 230 2.15 -6.99 -9.76
C ALA A 230 0.63 -7.08 -9.50
N LYS A 231 0.10 -8.29 -9.28
CA LYS A 231 -1.28 -8.52 -8.84
C LYS A 231 -1.59 -7.89 -7.49
N ASP A 232 -0.72 -8.05 -6.50
CA ASP A 232 -0.92 -7.52 -5.16
C ASP A 232 -0.97 -5.98 -5.21
N TYR A 233 -0.04 -5.37 -5.93
CA TYR A 233 -0.02 -3.92 -6.15
C TYR A 233 -1.26 -3.42 -6.90
N TYR A 234 -1.75 -4.18 -7.89
CA TYR A 234 -3.00 -3.84 -8.56
C TYR A 234 -4.17 -3.79 -7.58
N GLN A 235 -4.27 -4.75 -6.63
CA GLN A 235 -5.31 -4.74 -5.60
C GLN A 235 -5.22 -3.48 -4.73
N VAL A 236 -4.03 -3.13 -4.27
CA VAL A 236 -3.81 -1.92 -3.45
C VAL A 236 -4.18 -0.66 -4.25
N ALA A 237 -3.79 -0.57 -5.52
CA ALA A 237 -4.18 0.54 -6.40
C ALA A 237 -5.69 0.59 -6.65
N LYS A 238 -6.36 -0.55 -6.79
CA LYS A 238 -7.82 -0.64 -6.95
C LYS A 238 -8.55 -0.14 -5.70
N ARG A 239 -8.05 -0.45 -4.50
CA ARG A 239 -8.56 0.14 -3.24
C ARG A 239 -8.37 1.66 -3.21
N ALA A 240 -7.19 2.15 -3.60
CA ALA A 240 -6.93 3.59 -3.72
C ALA A 240 -7.91 4.27 -4.69
N TYR A 241 -8.16 3.65 -5.84
CA TYR A 241 -9.12 4.13 -6.83
C TYR A 241 -10.55 4.18 -6.27
N ASN A 242 -10.97 3.12 -5.58
CA ASN A 242 -12.28 3.09 -4.92
C ASN A 242 -12.39 4.18 -3.86
N ALA A 243 -11.33 4.44 -3.08
CA ALA A 243 -11.29 5.55 -2.12
C ALA A 243 -11.40 6.92 -2.81
N ALA A 244 -10.74 7.11 -3.96
CA ALA A 244 -10.81 8.36 -4.72
C ALA A 244 -12.18 8.60 -5.40
N THR A 245 -12.94 7.53 -5.68
CA THR A 245 -14.18 7.60 -6.47
C THR A 245 -15.46 7.41 -5.66
N LYS A 246 -15.37 6.96 -4.40
CA LYS A 246 -16.46 7.00 -3.43
C LYS A 246 -16.92 8.46 -3.27
N LYS A 247 -18.18 8.72 -3.65
CA LYS A 247 -18.90 9.98 -3.41
C LYS A 247 -20.01 9.75 -2.40
#